data_AF-A0A371FK62-F1
#
_entry.id   AF-A0A371FK62-F1
#
_cell.length_a   1.000
_cell.length_b   1.000
_cell.length_c   1.000
_cell.angle_alpha   90.00
_cell.angle_beta   90.00
_cell.angle_gamma   90.00
#
_symmetry.space_group_name_H-M   'P 1'
#
loop_
_entity.id
_entity.type
_entity.pdbx_description
1 polymer ?
#
loop_
_entity_poly.entity_id
_entity_poly.type
_entity_poly.pdbx_seq_one_letter_code
_entity_poly.pdbx_strand_id
1 'polypeptide(L)'
;MKAFPFSLDGAATDWLYLQPVLFNTWGDMKLTFLEKFFPASRTMSIRKEICGIRFNKLCATCPHHQISEQLLIQYFYEGQSMMDRSMIDAASGGALMDKMPAPARHLISNMTSNT
;
A
#
# COMPACT_ATOMS: atom_id res chain seq x y z
N MET A 1 11.91 23.73 12.16
CA MET A 1 12.71 22.59 12.65
C MET A 1 12.48 22.25 14.12
N LYS A 2 12.20 23.22 15.01
CA LYS A 2 12.13 22.97 16.46
C LYS A 2 11.08 21.93 16.91
N ALA A 3 9.97 21.74 16.19
CA ALA A 3 8.90 20.84 16.61
C ALA A 3 9.09 19.36 16.19
N PHE A 4 9.88 19.08 15.14
CA PHE A 4 9.98 17.73 14.58
C PHE A 4 10.59 16.68 15.52
N PRO A 5 11.67 16.98 16.28
CA PRO A 5 12.20 16.02 17.26
C PRO A 5 11.17 15.59 18.31
N PHE A 6 10.23 16.47 18.68
CA PHE A 6 9.17 16.17 19.64
C PHE A 6 8.02 15.32 19.06
N SER A 7 7.98 15.15 17.73
CA SER A 7 7.00 14.29 17.06
C SER A 7 7.50 12.86 16.85
N LEU A 8 8.78 12.60 17.11
CA LEU A 8 9.41 11.30 16.93
C LEU A 8 9.39 10.49 18.23
N ASP A 9 9.35 9.18 18.09
CA ASP A 9 9.50 8.24 19.20
C ASP A 9 10.39 7.05 18.79
N GLY A 10 10.96 6.37 19.80
CA GLY A 10 11.77 5.17 19.66
C GLY A 10 12.88 5.29 18.60
N ALA A 11 12.92 4.34 17.66
CA ALA A 11 13.98 4.23 16.65
C ALA A 11 14.13 5.47 15.75
N ALA A 12 13.06 6.26 15.57
CA ALA A 12 13.10 7.48 14.79
C ALA A 12 13.80 8.62 15.56
N THR A 13 13.59 8.67 16.87
CA THR A 13 14.27 9.57 17.80
C THR A 13 15.76 9.23 17.88
N ASP A 14 16.10 7.95 18.10
CA ASP A 14 17.49 7.49 18.16
C ASP A 14 18.25 7.81 16.86
N TRP A 15 17.63 7.55 15.71
CA TRP A 15 18.21 7.87 14.40
C TRP A 15 18.52 9.36 14.25
N LEU A 16 17.60 10.25 14.66
CA LEU A 16 17.79 11.68 14.52
C LEU A 16 18.95 12.18 15.40
N TYR A 17 19.08 11.66 16.63
CA TYR A 17 20.17 12.03 17.55
C TYR A 17 21.54 11.50 17.14
N LEU A 18 21.59 10.41 16.36
CA LEU A 18 22.84 9.87 15.79
C LEU A 18 23.36 10.65 14.57
N GLN A 19 22.56 11.58 14.01
CA GLN A 19 22.91 12.35 12.81
C GLN A 19 22.97 13.88 13.01
N PRO A 20 23.60 14.39 14.09
CA PRO A 20 23.47 15.80 14.48
C PRO A 20 24.09 16.80 13.49
N VAL A 21 24.97 16.36 12.58
CA VAL A 21 25.71 17.21 11.63
C VAL A 21 25.18 17.08 10.19
N LEU A 22 24.30 16.12 9.92
CA LEU A 22 23.97 15.70 8.55
C LEU A 22 22.91 16.58 7.87
N PHE A 23 22.17 17.38 8.64
CA PHE A 23 20.99 18.08 8.14
C PHE A 23 21.17 19.60 8.18
N ASN A 24 21.55 20.15 7.03
CA ASN A 24 21.79 21.58 6.87
C ASN A 24 20.48 22.35 6.63
N THR A 25 19.47 21.66 6.09
CA THR A 25 18.14 22.22 5.83
C THR A 25 17.04 21.25 6.27
N TRP A 26 15.82 21.79 6.46
CA TRP A 26 14.64 20.97 6.74
C TRP A 26 14.32 20.02 5.58
N GLY A 27 14.59 20.44 4.34
CA GLY A 27 14.38 19.63 3.14
C GLY A 27 15.21 18.35 3.17
N ASP A 28 16.50 18.48 3.46
CA ASP A 28 17.43 17.35 3.52
C ASP A 28 17.02 16.35 4.59
N MET A 29 16.72 16.84 5.81
CA MET A 29 16.27 15.97 6.91
C MET A 29 14.98 15.23 6.57
N LYS A 30 14.00 15.91 5.97
CA LYS A 30 12.73 15.30 5.56
C LYS A 30 12.98 14.20 4.52
N LEU A 31 13.82 14.46 3.52
CA LEU A 31 14.14 13.49 2.48
C LEU A 31 14.81 12.24 3.07
N THR A 32 15.88 12.41 3.85
CA THR A 32 16.59 11.27 4.45
C THR A 32 15.71 10.48 5.43
N PHE A 33 14.84 11.16 6.19
CA PHE A 33 13.86 10.50 7.06
C PHE A 33 12.90 9.62 6.24
N LEU A 34 12.34 10.16 5.15
CA LEU A 34 11.42 9.41 4.30
C LEU A 34 12.11 8.22 3.63
N GLU A 35 13.34 8.39 3.15
CA GLU A 35 14.12 7.30 2.57
C GLU A 35 14.38 6.18 3.58
N LYS A 36 14.71 6.54 4.84
CA LYS A 36 15.02 5.58 5.90
C LYS A 36 13.79 4.82 6.40
N PHE A 37 12.70 5.54 6.69
CA PHE A 37 11.54 4.97 7.39
C PHE A 37 10.37 4.63 6.47
N PHE A 38 10.28 5.26 5.30
CA PHE A 38 9.24 5.06 4.30
C PHE A 38 9.85 4.75 2.92
N PRO A 39 10.72 3.72 2.82
CA PRO A 39 11.29 3.32 1.54
C PRO A 39 10.18 3.00 0.53
N ALA A 40 10.52 3.03 -0.76
CA ALA A 40 9.55 2.84 -1.84
C ALA A 40 8.71 1.56 -1.67
N SER A 41 9.32 0.47 -1.20
CA SER A 41 8.64 -0.81 -0.91
C SER A 41 7.57 -0.68 0.17
N ARG A 42 7.88 -0.03 1.30
CA ARG A 42 6.93 0.22 2.39
C ARG A 42 5.81 1.15 1.93
N THR A 43 6.15 2.22 1.23
CA THR A 43 5.17 3.16 0.66
C THR A 43 4.22 2.44 -0.30
N MET A 44 4.72 1.54 -1.13
CA MET A 44 3.89 0.73 -2.04
C MET A 44 2.95 -0.20 -1.27
N SER A 45 3.46 -0.91 -0.26
CA SER A 45 2.66 -1.78 0.60
C SER A 45 1.53 -1.03 1.30
N ILE A 46 1.81 0.13 1.90
CA ILE A 46 0.78 0.97 2.55
C ILE A 46 -0.27 1.46 1.54
N ARG A 47 0.16 1.91 0.34
CA ARG A 47 -0.79 2.33 -0.70
C ARG A 47 -1.72 1.19 -1.11
N LYS A 48 -1.18 -0.02 -1.27
CA LYS A 48 -1.95 -1.22 -1.61
C LYS A 48 -2.98 -1.54 -0.53
N GLU A 49 -2.58 -1.50 0.74
CA GLU A 49 -3.47 -1.73 1.88
C GLU A 49 -4.63 -0.72 1.90
N ILE A 50 -4.32 0.57 1.74
CA ILE A 50 -5.33 1.64 1.66
C ILE A 50 -6.31 1.39 0.50
N CYS A 51 -5.81 1.02 -0.68
CA CYS A 51 -6.65 0.71 -1.83
C CYS A 51 -7.57 -0.49 -1.56
N GLY A 52 -7.02 -1.58 -1.01
CA GLY A 52 -7.77 -2.79 -0.68
C GLY A 52 -8.87 -2.56 0.36
N ILE A 53 -8.54 -1.88 1.46
CA ILE A 53 -9.51 -1.57 2.53
C ILE A 53 -10.66 -0.72 1.98
N ARG A 54 -10.34 0.33 1.20
CA ARG A 54 -11.37 1.22 0.62
C ARG A 54 -12.25 0.47 -0.37
N PHE A 55 -11.66 -0.38 -1.22
CA PHE A 55 -12.40 -1.18 -2.18
C PHE A 55 -13.38 -2.13 -1.48
N ASN A 56 -12.89 -2.92 -0.52
CA ASN A 56 -13.73 -3.85 0.25
C ASN A 56 -14.86 -3.14 0.99
N LYS A 57 -14.55 -1.99 1.61
CA LYS A 57 -15.55 -1.17 2.32
C LYS A 57 -16.64 -0.63 1.38
N LEU A 58 -16.27 -0.15 0.19
CA LEU A 58 -17.23 0.36 -0.79
C LEU A 58 -18.15 -0.74 -1.30
N CYS A 59 -17.60 -1.92 -1.61
CA CYS A 59 -18.39 -3.10 -2.00
C CYS A 59 -19.37 -3.51 -0.90
N ALA A 60 -18.94 -3.51 0.37
CA ALA A 60 -19.80 -3.86 1.50
C ALA A 60 -20.91 -2.83 1.77
N THR A 61 -20.67 -1.55 1.46
CA THR A 61 -21.65 -0.46 1.69
C THR A 61 -22.83 -0.52 0.70
N CYS A 62 -22.66 -1.14 -0.46
CA CYS A 62 -23.70 -1.22 -1.48
C CYS A 62 -23.89 -2.67 -1.98
N PRO A 63 -24.49 -3.58 -1.19
CA PRO A 63 -24.63 -4.99 -1.59
C PRO A 63 -25.53 -5.20 -2.82
N HIS A 64 -26.39 -4.23 -3.15
CA HIS A 64 -27.27 -4.24 -4.32
C HIS A 64 -26.71 -3.42 -5.51
N HIS A 65 -25.39 -3.23 -5.59
CA HIS A 65 -24.77 -2.46 -6.66
C HIS A 65 -25.01 -3.02 -8.08
N GLN A 66 -25.47 -4.28 -8.22
CA GLN A 66 -25.73 -4.98 -9.50
C GLN A 66 -24.50 -5.14 -10.43
N ILE A 67 -23.35 -4.56 -10.06
CA ILE A 67 -22.06 -4.81 -10.69
C ILE A 67 -21.68 -6.29 -10.53
N SER A 68 -21.31 -6.95 -11.63
CA SER A 68 -20.89 -8.35 -11.60
C SER A 68 -19.54 -8.49 -10.86
N GLU A 69 -19.32 -9.65 -10.26
CA GLU A 69 -18.06 -9.93 -9.55
C GLU A 69 -16.84 -9.83 -10.47
N GLN A 70 -16.97 -10.27 -11.72
CA GLN A 70 -15.93 -10.13 -12.74
C GLN A 70 -15.58 -8.66 -13.01
N LEU A 71 -16.57 -7.77 -13.10
CA LEU A 71 -16.34 -6.35 -13.35
C LEU A 71 -15.74 -5.65 -12.12
N LEU A 72 -16.11 -6.09 -10.90
CA LEU A 72 -15.45 -5.62 -9.67
C LEU A 72 -13.96 -6.02 -9.64
N ILE A 73 -13.63 -7.26 -10.00
CA ILE A 73 -12.24 -7.73 -10.10
C ILE A 73 -11.49 -6.92 -11.16
N GLN A 74 -12.12 -6.65 -12.31
CA GLN A 74 -11.54 -5.82 -13.36
C GLN A 74 -11.24 -4.40 -12.85
N TYR A 75 -12.19 -3.73 -12.22
CA TYR A 75 -11.96 -2.38 -11.67
C TYR A 75 -10.88 -2.37 -10.59
N PHE A 76 -10.83 -3.40 -9.74
CA PHE A 76 -9.76 -3.54 -8.77
C PHE A 76 -8.40 -3.67 -9.45
N TYR A 77 -8.28 -4.57 -10.45
CA TYR A 77 -7.06 -4.84 -11.19
C TYR A 77 -6.58 -3.63 -12.01
N GLU A 78 -7.50 -2.96 -12.70
CA GLU A 78 -7.23 -1.72 -13.45
C GLU A 78 -6.83 -0.57 -12.50
N GLY A 79 -7.33 -0.54 -11.28
CA GLY A 79 -6.93 0.41 -10.25
C GLY A 79 -5.53 0.18 -9.67
N GLN A 80 -4.89 -0.95 -9.95
CA GLN A 80 -3.54 -1.27 -9.48
C GLN A 80 -2.44 -0.67 -10.39
N SER A 81 -1.25 -0.43 -9.81
CA SER A 81 -0.06 -0.07 -10.57
C SER A 81 0.41 -1.25 -11.45
N MET A 82 1.20 -0.97 -12.49
CA MET A 82 1.77 -2.03 -13.35
C MET A 82 2.54 -3.09 -12.54
N MET A 83 3.35 -2.65 -11.57
CA MET A 83 4.13 -3.55 -10.73
C MET A 83 3.22 -4.42 -9.84
N ASP A 84 2.15 -3.83 -9.30
CA ASP A 84 1.18 -4.57 -8.49
C ASP A 84 0.43 -5.61 -9.31
N ARG A 85 0.03 -5.28 -10.55
CA ARG A 85 -0.59 -6.24 -11.47
C ARG A 85 0.34 -7.42 -11.74
N SER A 86 1.62 -7.16 -12.04
CA SER A 86 2.59 -8.24 -12.26
C SER A 86 2.76 -9.13 -11.02
N MET A 87 2.78 -8.56 -9.82
CA MET A 87 2.84 -9.35 -8.57
C MET A 87 1.55 -10.15 -8.34
N ILE A 88 0.39 -9.57 -8.64
CA ILE A 88 -0.92 -10.23 -8.52
C ILE A 88 -1.01 -11.41 -9.48
N ASP A 89 -0.57 -11.26 -10.72
CA ASP A 89 -0.56 -12.33 -11.72
C ASP A 89 0.44 -13.44 -11.33
N ALA A 90 1.63 -13.07 -10.84
CA ALA A 90 2.59 -14.04 -10.33
C ALA A 90 2.03 -14.86 -9.15
N ALA A 91 1.38 -14.20 -8.19
CA ALA A 91 0.75 -14.87 -7.04
C ALA A 91 -0.49 -15.69 -7.44
N SER A 92 -1.14 -15.34 -8.56
CA SER A 92 -2.27 -16.09 -9.12
C SER A 92 -1.83 -17.29 -9.96
N GLY A 93 -0.53 -17.42 -10.25
CA GLY A 93 0.00 -18.45 -11.15
C GLY A 93 -0.40 -18.24 -12.61
N GLY A 94 -0.50 -16.98 -13.05
CA GLY A 94 -1.01 -16.58 -14.36
C GLY A 94 -1.88 -15.32 -14.25
N ALA A 95 -2.43 -14.83 -15.36
CA ALA A 95 -3.25 -13.63 -15.33
C ALA A 95 -4.45 -13.81 -14.37
N LEU A 96 -4.62 -12.88 -13.43
CA LEU A 96 -5.75 -12.91 -12.48
C LEU A 96 -7.09 -12.92 -13.23
N MET A 97 -7.15 -12.22 -14.37
CA MET A 97 -8.34 -12.09 -15.20
C MET A 97 -8.80 -13.40 -15.84
N ASP A 98 -7.92 -14.41 -15.91
CA ASP A 98 -8.26 -15.75 -16.41
C ASP A 98 -8.86 -16.65 -15.31
N LYS A 99 -8.81 -16.21 -14.05
CA LYS A 99 -9.38 -16.97 -12.93
C LYS A 99 -10.89 -16.77 -12.85
N MET A 100 -11.58 -17.80 -12.36
CA MET A 100 -12.98 -17.67 -12.00
C MET A 100 -13.17 -16.57 -10.93
N PRO A 101 -14.29 -15.82 -10.95
CA PRO A 101 -14.50 -14.68 -10.05
C PRO A 101 -14.34 -14.99 -8.56
N ALA A 102 -14.90 -16.10 -8.07
CA ALA A 102 -14.79 -16.46 -6.66
C ALA A 102 -13.34 -16.72 -6.19
N PRO A 103 -12.52 -17.56 -6.88
CA PRO A 103 -11.09 -17.68 -6.59
C PRO A 103 -10.32 -16.36 -6.66
N ALA A 104 -10.59 -15.52 -7.67
CA ALA A 104 -9.92 -14.23 -7.83
C ALA A 104 -10.23 -13.29 -6.65
N ARG A 105 -11.49 -13.24 -6.21
CA ARG A 105 -11.90 -12.44 -5.06
C ARG A 105 -11.29 -12.94 -3.76
N HIS A 106 -11.19 -14.25 -3.58
CA HIS A 106 -10.50 -14.82 -2.43
C HIS A 106 -9.01 -14.45 -2.40
N LEU A 107 -8.33 -14.47 -3.54
CA LEU A 107 -6.93 -14.03 -3.66
C LEU A 107 -6.78 -12.54 -3.31
N ILE A 108 -7.66 -11.68 -3.84
CA ILE A 108 -7.68 -10.24 -3.49
C ILE A 108 -7.86 -10.07 -1.98
N SER A 109 -8.84 -10.76 -1.38
CA SER A 109 -9.10 -10.68 0.05
C SER A 109 -7.88 -11.12 0.87
N ASN A 110 -7.24 -12.24 0.52
CA ASN A 110 -6.06 -12.72 1.22
C ASN A 110 -4.87 -11.76 1.13
N MET A 111 -4.67 -11.13 -0.03
CA MET A 111 -3.64 -10.10 -0.18
C MET A 111 -3.93 -8.84 0.62
N THR A 112 -5.20 -8.56 0.93
CA THR A 112 -5.58 -7.44 1.80
C THR A 112 -5.58 -7.78 3.28
N SER A 113 -5.63 -9.07 3.66
CA SER A 113 -5.69 -9.52 5.05
C SER A 113 -4.36 -10.00 5.63
N ASN A 114 -3.37 -10.36 4.79
CA ASN A 114 -2.08 -10.92 5.22
C ASN A 114 -0.96 -9.87 5.33
N THR A 115 -1.26 -8.67 5.83
CA THR A 115 -0.26 -7.62 6.15
C THR A 115 -0.37 -7.27 7.62
#